data_AF-A0A8H8P4J2-F1
#
_entry.id   AF-A0A8H8P4J2-F1
#
_cell.length_a   1.000
_cell.length_b   1.000
_cell.length_c   1.000
_cell.angle_alpha   90.00
_cell.angle_beta   90.00
_cell.angle_gamma   90.00
#
_symmetry.space_group_name_H-M   'P 1'
#
loop_
_entity.id
_entity.type
_entity.pdbx_description
1 polymer ?
#
loop_
_entity_poly.entity_id
_entity_poly.type
_entity_poly.pdbx_seq_one_letter_code
_entity_poly.pdbx_strand_id
1 'polypeptide(L)'
;MVQLSLATFAIVAGMFAQTALAAPSEKRAASCSFPNPSASTNVKLSAARTIKAGETFDGKNLRYGRGVKCGGQKEGGTKDAVFILESGATLANAVIGVDQNEGVHCQGPCTIRNVWFEDVCEDAITIRQSSGTSTITGGGAKSASDKVVQHNGGGLVKIDSYCVQDFGKLYRSCGNCGTQVKRQVQISNIIARNGKLLAGVNSNFGDVATIDTKTNSYTSLTSVCDTFQGNNKGDEPTTLTKNKANARLFKLVGTESILTNLEILRISLAIPSMNTVPDPVPFISAFLTPTMVEIDHSRQAHRYMEPYILSHLVSTIAQQSPHLRSLKLSNVAEQTRMGPIHAGQLANSLAQLRNLRILGIGPVALDPQVLAALGSLPYLESLTLSEPYDPLGLFSLERIDKPPYESLPHDSFPSLWHLEINPHFTSDSANQTWNIVSLFQHLTSIYVRINTHVTQAHICGFVRSICQGSPLVTTLRLDYDNNSSGYVSWVSAEIMDSLAQLPLRRLWLVGKGGYYDAPRWDSEQLALALPKLEDLRIRNYLFTFNDLVFMAKHMPRLQQLSLSVHLNNWPSIDELHTLRLSSSLSRLHFNMHIFRNDLYALETSFGLSDNFSKTIAA
;
A
#
# COMPACT_ATOMS: atom_id res chain seq x y z
N MET A 1 1.21 51.43 -20.71
CA MET A 1 -0.13 52.02 -20.58
C MET A 1 -0.83 51.25 -19.46
N VAL A 2 -1.00 51.90 -18.32
CA VAL A 2 -1.63 51.34 -17.11
C VAL A 2 -3.11 51.69 -17.17
N GLN A 3 -3.99 50.74 -16.86
CA GLN A 3 -5.30 51.07 -16.32
C GLN A 3 -5.77 49.98 -15.35
N LEU A 4 -5.88 50.40 -14.09
CA LEU A 4 -6.46 49.67 -12.96
C LEU A 4 -7.97 49.80 -12.97
N SER A 5 -8.65 48.76 -12.48
CA SER A 5 -10.03 48.83 -11.99
C SER A 5 -10.04 48.34 -10.54
N LEU A 6 -10.36 49.24 -9.61
CA LEU A 6 -10.56 48.98 -8.18
C LEU A 6 -12.02 48.55 -7.94
N ALA A 7 -12.22 47.51 -7.16
CA ALA A 7 -13.46 47.27 -6.43
C ALA A 7 -13.16 46.86 -4.98
N THR A 8 -13.31 47.83 -4.09
CA THR A 8 -13.83 47.77 -2.70
C THR A 8 -13.34 46.69 -1.74
N PHE A 9 -12.63 47.18 -0.72
CA PHE A 9 -12.35 46.57 0.57
C PHE A 9 -13.63 46.13 1.31
N ALA A 10 -13.66 44.86 1.73
CA ALA A 10 -14.39 44.43 2.92
C ALA A 10 -13.36 44.20 4.04
N ILE A 11 -13.48 44.96 5.12
CA ILE A 11 -12.66 44.85 6.33
C ILE A 11 -13.08 43.59 7.07
N VAL A 12 -12.21 42.57 7.08
CA VAL A 12 -12.24 41.52 8.09
C VAL A 12 -11.05 41.75 9.02
N ALA A 13 -11.32 42.41 10.14
CA ALA A 13 -10.42 42.38 11.29
C ALA A 13 -10.53 41.01 11.95
N GLY A 14 -9.43 40.26 12.02
CA GLY A 14 -9.43 39.00 12.77
C GLY A 14 -8.22 38.11 12.51
N MET A 15 -7.29 38.12 13.47
CA MET A 15 -6.24 37.12 13.71
C MET A 15 -5.08 37.05 12.70
N PHE A 16 -4.09 37.92 12.91
CA PHE A 16 -2.70 37.55 12.60
C PHE A 16 -2.28 36.42 13.54
N ALA A 17 -2.40 35.18 13.09
CA ALA A 17 -1.57 34.11 13.63
C ALA A 17 -0.13 34.46 13.23
N GLN A 18 0.67 34.91 14.18
CA GLN A 18 2.12 35.00 14.00
C GLN A 18 2.64 33.60 13.70
N THR A 19 2.89 33.31 12.44
CA THR A 19 3.79 32.22 12.07
C THR A 19 5.16 32.60 12.62
N ALA A 20 5.51 32.02 13.78
CA ALA A 20 6.87 32.09 14.29
C ALA A 20 7.79 31.49 13.22
N LEU A 21 8.45 32.35 12.44
CA LEU A 21 9.55 31.97 11.58
C LEU A 21 10.61 31.36 12.49
N ALA A 22 10.81 30.04 12.40
CA ALA A 22 11.94 29.38 13.00
C ALA A 22 13.21 30.08 12.49
N ALA A 23 14.00 30.65 13.42
CA ALA A 23 15.26 31.27 13.07
C ALA A 23 16.13 30.25 12.29
N PRO A 24 16.84 30.67 11.23
CA PRO A 24 17.68 29.78 10.45
C PRO A 24 18.72 29.12 11.37
N SER A 25 18.72 27.79 11.40
CA SER A 25 19.75 27.00 12.08
C SER A 25 21.06 27.18 11.31
N GLU A 26 21.94 28.06 11.78
CA GLU A 26 23.31 28.13 11.28
C GLU A 26 23.98 26.75 11.50
N LYS A 27 24.34 26.07 10.41
CA LYS A 27 25.05 24.79 10.46
C LYS A 27 26.42 25.01 11.11
N ARG A 28 26.50 24.78 12.43
CA ARG A 28 27.74 24.82 13.20
C ARG A 28 28.35 23.41 13.22
N ALA A 29 29.64 23.27 12.95
CA ALA A 29 30.32 21.99 13.16
C ALA A 29 30.43 21.67 14.66
N ALA A 30 30.45 20.39 15.04
CA ALA A 30 30.77 20.00 16.41
C ALA A 30 32.17 20.48 16.80
N SER A 31 32.31 20.91 18.04
CA SER A 31 33.58 21.31 18.65
C SER A 31 33.62 20.80 20.08
N CYS A 32 34.78 20.31 20.52
CA CYS A 32 35.04 20.01 21.92
C CYS A 32 35.78 21.15 22.64
N SER A 33 35.76 22.36 22.08
CA SER A 33 36.29 23.56 22.72
C SER A 33 35.22 24.13 23.66
N PHE A 34 35.27 23.70 24.92
CA PHE A 34 34.36 24.19 25.94
C PHE A 34 34.66 25.66 26.26
N PRO A 35 33.64 26.53 26.30
CA PRO A 35 33.81 27.90 26.77
C PRO A 35 34.28 27.90 28.23
N ASN A 36 35.17 28.82 28.56
CA ASN A 36 35.62 29.05 29.93
C ASN A 36 35.30 30.49 30.37
N PRO A 37 34.03 30.81 30.65
CA PRO A 37 33.66 32.13 31.14
C PRO A 37 34.30 32.42 32.50
N SER A 38 34.61 33.70 32.74
CA SER A 38 35.19 34.15 34.02
C SER A 38 34.28 33.79 35.19
N ALA A 39 34.86 33.27 36.28
CA ALA A 39 34.15 32.99 37.53
C ALA A 39 33.45 34.22 38.11
N SER A 40 33.96 35.43 37.85
CA SER A 40 33.34 36.70 38.26
C SER A 40 31.98 36.97 37.60
N THR A 41 31.65 36.24 36.52
CA THR A 41 30.40 36.38 35.76
C THR A 41 29.44 35.21 35.99
N ASN A 42 29.75 34.33 36.95
CA ASN A 42 28.88 33.20 37.30
C ASN A 42 27.53 33.71 37.79
N VAL A 43 26.45 33.16 37.24
CA VAL A 43 25.07 33.44 37.63
C VAL A 43 24.58 32.31 38.52
N LYS A 44 24.43 32.59 39.81
CA LYS A 44 23.80 31.67 40.77
C LYS A 44 22.29 31.87 40.77
N LEU A 45 21.55 30.82 40.43
CA LEU A 45 20.10 30.79 40.44
C LEU A 45 19.59 30.16 41.75
N SER A 46 18.86 30.94 42.56
CA SER A 46 18.27 30.43 43.81
C SER A 46 17.16 29.40 43.57
N ALA A 47 16.47 29.50 42.44
CA ALA A 47 15.44 28.56 41.97
C ALA A 47 15.68 28.21 40.49
N ALA A 48 15.08 27.12 40.01
CA ALA A 48 15.12 26.77 38.61
C ALA A 48 14.56 27.92 37.75
N ARG A 49 15.31 28.32 36.71
CA ARG A 49 14.85 29.39 35.82
C ARG A 49 13.95 28.81 34.73
N THR A 50 12.67 29.17 34.80
CA THR A 50 11.69 28.76 33.77
C THR A 50 11.74 29.70 32.58
N ILE A 51 11.86 29.14 31.37
CA ILE A 51 11.71 29.83 30.09
C ILE A 51 10.35 29.46 29.55
N LYS A 52 9.50 30.47 29.34
CA LYS A 52 8.09 30.23 29.02
C LYS A 52 7.92 29.70 27.60
N ALA A 53 6.74 29.15 27.33
CA ALA A 53 6.41 28.57 26.04
C ALA A 53 6.72 29.52 24.87
N GLY A 54 7.49 29.02 23.88
CA GLY A 54 7.92 29.78 22.70
C GLY A 54 8.99 30.86 22.94
N GLU A 55 9.39 31.14 24.18
CA GLU A 55 10.38 32.18 24.48
C GLU A 55 11.81 31.67 24.24
N THR A 56 12.72 32.60 23.95
CA THR A 56 14.16 32.33 23.85
C THR A 56 14.92 33.01 24.98
N PHE A 57 15.75 32.24 25.67
CA PHE A 57 16.74 32.76 26.61
C PHE A 57 18.15 32.58 26.06
N ASP A 58 18.82 33.71 25.80
CA ASP A 58 20.24 33.74 25.46
C ASP A 58 21.08 33.95 26.73
N GLY A 59 21.85 32.93 27.09
CA GLY A 59 22.74 32.92 28.26
C GLY A 59 24.03 33.69 28.06
N LYS A 60 24.29 34.26 26.88
CA LYS A 60 25.47 35.10 26.57
C LYS A 60 26.82 34.43 26.87
N ASN A 61 26.88 33.11 26.76
CA ASN A 61 27.98 32.22 27.15
C ASN A 61 28.43 32.39 28.62
N LEU A 62 27.55 32.88 29.50
CA LEU A 62 27.81 32.93 30.93
C LEU A 62 27.63 31.55 31.57
N ARG A 63 28.27 31.37 32.74
CA ARG A 63 28.12 30.17 33.55
C ARG A 63 26.92 30.31 34.49
N TYR A 64 26.03 29.32 34.49
CA TYR A 64 24.84 29.24 35.32
C TYR A 64 24.91 28.01 36.21
N GLY A 65 24.50 28.16 37.46
CA GLY A 65 24.44 27.08 38.44
C GLY A 65 23.44 27.37 39.54
N ARG A 66 23.21 26.40 40.42
CA ARG A 66 22.31 26.53 41.59
C ARG A 66 23.08 26.86 42.87
N GLY A 67 24.41 26.85 42.84
CA GLY A 67 25.27 27.04 44.00
C GLY A 67 25.14 25.93 45.03
N VAL A 68 24.85 24.71 44.57
CA VAL A 68 24.74 23.50 45.40
C VAL A 68 25.83 22.52 45.02
N LYS A 69 26.27 21.67 45.95
CA LYS A 69 27.17 20.56 45.62
C LYS A 69 26.36 19.42 45.01
N CYS A 70 26.84 18.85 43.91
CA CYS A 70 26.24 17.68 43.26
C CYS A 70 25.98 16.54 44.26
N GLY A 71 24.73 16.07 44.29
CA GLY A 71 24.27 14.97 45.14
C GLY A 71 24.54 13.56 44.58
N GLY A 72 25.14 13.45 43.39
CA GLY A 72 25.37 12.20 42.68
C GLY A 72 24.12 11.72 41.93
N GLN A 73 23.99 10.41 41.76
CA GLN A 73 22.98 9.76 40.90
C GLN A 73 21.60 9.56 41.57
N LYS A 74 21.29 10.35 42.60
CA LYS A 74 19.98 10.28 43.26
C LYS A 74 19.01 11.18 42.49
N GLU A 75 17.95 10.59 41.93
CA GLU A 75 16.98 11.30 41.09
C GLU A 75 16.45 12.58 41.77
N GLY A 76 16.65 13.70 41.09
CA GLY A 76 16.14 15.02 41.45
C GLY A 76 14.71 15.29 40.95
N GLY A 77 14.15 16.41 41.42
CA GLY A 77 12.90 16.93 40.89
C GLY A 77 13.14 18.01 39.84
N THR A 78 12.11 18.33 39.03
CA THR A 78 12.18 19.45 38.08
C THR A 78 12.51 20.80 38.74
N LYS A 79 12.17 20.98 40.02
CA LYS A 79 12.53 22.17 40.81
C LYS A 79 14.04 22.32 41.08
N ASP A 80 14.80 21.23 40.95
CA ASP A 80 16.23 21.16 41.21
C ASP A 80 17.05 21.46 39.95
N ALA A 81 16.41 21.53 38.78
CA ALA A 81 17.03 21.89 37.50
C ALA A 81 17.64 23.29 37.51
N VAL A 82 18.66 23.53 36.68
CA VAL A 82 19.15 24.89 36.41
C VAL A 82 18.14 25.67 35.57
N PHE A 83 17.65 25.05 34.49
CA PHE A 83 16.64 25.62 33.60
C PHE A 83 15.47 24.66 33.36
N ILE A 84 14.28 25.22 33.26
CA ILE A 84 13.06 24.53 32.82
C ILE A 84 12.57 25.21 31.55
N LEU A 85 12.44 24.45 30.47
CA LEU A 85 11.95 24.93 29.19
C LEU A 85 10.52 24.41 29.00
N GLU A 86 9.56 25.32 28.89
CA GLU A 86 8.22 24.99 28.45
C GLU A 86 8.18 24.70 26.94
N SER A 87 7.03 24.25 26.44
CA SER A 87 6.84 23.88 25.03
C SER A 87 7.20 25.02 24.08
N GLY A 88 8.04 24.73 23.08
CA GLY A 88 8.57 25.69 22.11
C GLY A 88 9.71 26.57 22.61
N ALA A 89 10.09 26.50 23.89
CA ALA A 89 11.13 27.38 24.43
C ALA A 89 12.53 27.04 23.91
N THR A 90 13.41 28.04 23.89
CA THR A 90 14.80 27.92 23.47
C THR A 90 15.76 28.39 24.57
N LEU A 91 16.75 27.57 24.90
CA LEU A 91 17.93 27.96 25.68
C LEU A 91 19.13 28.02 24.74
N ALA A 92 19.77 29.18 24.63
CA ALA A 92 20.90 29.40 23.75
C ALA A 92 22.14 29.92 24.50
N ASN A 93 23.33 29.54 24.04
CA ASN A 93 24.62 30.13 24.47
C ASN A 93 24.77 30.16 25.99
N ALA A 94 24.69 29.03 26.67
CA ALA A 94 24.83 28.95 28.12
C ALA A 94 25.88 27.92 28.51
N VAL A 95 26.60 28.17 29.61
CA VAL A 95 27.46 27.17 30.26
C VAL A 95 26.79 26.78 31.57
N ILE A 96 26.57 25.49 31.79
CA ILE A 96 26.03 24.92 33.00
C ILE A 96 27.22 24.45 33.84
N GLY A 97 27.40 25.09 34.99
CA GLY A 97 28.51 24.83 35.91
C GLY A 97 28.32 23.56 36.73
N VAL A 98 29.35 23.24 37.52
CA VAL A 98 29.41 22.05 38.37
C VAL A 98 28.47 22.12 39.59
N ASP A 99 27.99 23.31 39.93
CA ASP A 99 27.21 23.61 41.13
C ASP A 99 25.71 23.38 40.93
N GLN A 100 25.36 22.18 40.45
CA GLN A 100 24.02 21.76 40.07
C GLN A 100 23.73 20.31 40.50
N ASN A 101 22.43 19.98 40.64
CA ASN A 101 21.97 18.59 40.83
C ASN A 101 21.31 18.05 39.57
N GLU A 102 20.45 18.86 38.95
CA GLU A 102 19.74 18.56 37.70
C GLU A 102 20.09 19.66 36.67
N GLY A 103 20.34 19.27 35.42
CA GLY A 103 20.75 20.19 34.36
C GLY A 103 19.58 21.01 33.78
N VAL A 104 19.10 20.61 32.61
CA VAL A 104 18.06 21.31 31.85
C VAL A 104 16.87 20.38 31.62
N HIS A 105 15.66 20.83 31.98
CA HIS A 105 14.44 20.04 31.78
C HIS A 105 13.57 20.65 30.68
N CYS A 106 13.25 19.86 29.65
CA CYS A 106 12.27 20.24 28.64
C CYS A 106 10.92 19.60 28.93
N GLN A 107 9.93 20.41 29.29
CA GLN A 107 8.56 19.95 29.61
C GLN A 107 7.71 19.71 28.36
N GLY A 108 8.04 20.37 27.26
CA GLY A 108 7.50 20.12 25.91
C GLY A 108 8.64 20.09 24.87
N PRO A 109 8.33 20.06 23.57
CA PRO A 109 9.31 20.28 22.51
C PRO A 109 10.17 21.52 22.82
N CYS A 110 11.49 21.43 22.80
CA CYS A 110 12.37 22.55 23.14
C CYS A 110 13.57 22.64 22.20
N THR A 111 14.26 23.78 22.20
CA THR A 111 15.54 23.93 21.51
C THR A 111 16.65 24.25 22.51
N ILE A 112 17.70 23.44 22.52
CA ILE A 112 18.93 23.66 23.29
C ILE A 112 20.04 23.92 22.28
N ARG A 113 20.54 25.15 22.22
CA ARG A 113 21.46 25.59 21.17
C ARG A 113 22.76 26.14 21.74
N ASN A 114 23.89 25.51 21.42
CA ASN A 114 25.19 25.93 21.94
C ASN A 114 25.20 26.02 23.49
N VAL A 115 24.73 24.96 24.16
CA VAL A 115 24.73 24.86 25.63
C VAL A 115 25.78 23.83 26.05
N TRP A 116 26.58 24.19 27.07
CA TRP A 116 27.73 23.40 27.51
C TRP A 116 27.59 22.98 28.96
N PHE A 117 27.85 21.72 29.28
CA PHE A 117 27.79 21.18 30.64
C PHE A 117 29.20 20.80 31.09
N GLU A 118 29.75 21.54 32.05
CA GLU A 118 31.13 21.36 32.51
C GLU A 118 31.33 20.07 33.30
N ASP A 119 30.33 19.69 34.09
CA ASP A 119 30.29 18.45 34.86
C ASP A 119 28.83 18.06 35.11
N VAL A 120 28.43 16.90 34.57
CA VAL A 120 27.05 16.41 34.66
C VAL A 120 26.87 15.62 35.95
N CYS A 121 26.03 16.14 36.85
CA CYS A 121 25.73 15.51 38.14
C CYS A 121 24.89 14.23 38.00
N GLU A 122 23.60 14.36 37.64
CA GLU A 122 22.70 13.24 37.35
C GLU A 122 22.55 13.06 35.84
N ASP A 123 21.68 13.87 35.23
CA ASP A 123 21.46 14.00 33.79
C ASP A 123 21.73 15.44 33.35
N ALA A 124 22.25 15.63 32.13
CA ALA A 124 22.46 16.98 31.58
C ALA A 124 21.14 17.57 31.08
N ILE A 125 20.37 16.75 30.36
CA ILE A 125 19.15 17.15 29.68
C ILE A 125 18.08 16.08 29.89
N THR A 126 16.95 16.49 30.47
CA THR A 126 15.79 15.62 30.69
C THR A 126 14.64 16.05 29.80
N ILE A 127 14.24 15.18 28.87
CA ILE A 127 13.15 15.42 27.91
C ILE A 127 11.86 14.75 28.40
N ARG A 128 10.82 15.55 28.63
CA ARG A 128 9.52 15.12 29.17
C ARG A 128 8.34 15.40 28.23
N GLN A 129 8.59 15.90 27.02
CA GLN A 129 7.56 16.19 26.02
C GLN A 129 6.69 14.95 25.74
N SER A 130 5.38 15.10 25.50
CA SER A 130 4.53 13.95 25.15
C SER A 130 4.65 13.54 23.69
N SER A 131 4.89 14.51 22.81
CA SER A 131 5.02 14.37 21.36
C SER A 131 5.83 15.55 20.78
N GLY A 132 5.99 15.63 19.45
CA GLY A 132 6.73 16.70 18.79
C GLY A 132 8.24 16.43 18.68
N THR A 133 9.05 17.48 18.47
CA THR A 133 10.51 17.37 18.28
C THR A 133 11.27 18.33 19.19
N SER A 134 12.17 17.81 20.02
CA SER A 134 13.19 18.61 20.70
C SER A 134 14.50 18.56 19.94
N THR A 135 15.22 19.69 19.92
CA THR A 135 16.46 19.84 19.16
C THR A 135 17.59 20.26 20.09
N ILE A 136 18.69 19.52 20.05
CA ILE A 136 19.95 19.79 20.74
C ILE A 136 20.99 20.01 19.65
N THR A 137 21.43 21.25 19.47
CA THR A 137 22.34 21.61 18.37
C THR A 137 23.51 22.45 18.85
N GLY A 138 24.73 21.95 18.62
CA GLY A 138 25.92 22.62 19.13
C GLY A 138 26.05 22.49 20.66
N GLY A 139 27.25 22.77 21.18
CA GLY A 139 27.51 22.64 22.60
C GLY A 139 28.16 21.30 22.97
N GLY A 140 28.09 20.94 24.24
CA GLY A 140 28.67 19.69 24.69
C GLY A 140 28.50 19.38 26.17
N ALA A 141 28.81 18.15 26.56
CA ALA A 141 28.79 17.72 27.96
C ALA A 141 30.04 16.92 28.35
N LYS A 142 30.44 17.05 29.62
CA LYS A 142 31.54 16.30 30.23
C LYS A 142 31.09 15.53 31.46
N SER A 143 31.81 14.45 31.77
CA SER A 143 31.78 13.78 33.09
C SER A 143 30.41 13.21 33.49
N ALA A 144 29.58 12.81 32.53
CA ALA A 144 28.26 12.24 32.81
C ALA A 144 28.38 10.75 33.19
N SER A 145 28.33 10.41 34.49
CA SER A 145 28.56 9.03 34.93
C SER A 145 27.55 8.01 34.39
N ASP A 146 26.28 8.40 34.21
CA ASP A 146 25.26 7.57 33.58
C ASP A 146 24.76 8.14 32.25
N LYS A 147 23.95 9.21 32.22
CA LYS A 147 23.30 9.67 30.98
C LYS A 147 23.49 11.17 30.78
N VAL A 148 23.63 11.57 29.51
CA VAL A 148 23.63 12.99 29.14
C VAL A 148 22.20 13.42 28.81
N VAL A 149 21.53 12.70 27.91
CA VAL A 149 20.14 12.96 27.51
C VAL A 149 19.24 11.82 27.97
N GLN A 150 18.40 12.11 28.96
CA GLN A 150 17.36 11.22 29.46
C GLN A 150 16.03 11.56 28.78
N HIS A 151 15.49 10.63 28.00
CA HIS A 151 14.21 10.81 27.30
C HIS A 151 13.10 10.06 28.03
N ASN A 152 12.36 10.76 28.89
CA ASN A 152 11.24 10.24 29.68
C ASN A 152 9.91 10.36 28.94
N GLY A 153 9.75 11.40 28.13
CA GLY A 153 8.58 11.69 27.31
C GLY A 153 8.47 10.86 26.01
N GLY A 154 7.55 11.21 25.10
CA GLY A 154 7.44 10.65 23.76
C GLY A 154 7.96 11.60 22.67
N GLY A 155 7.89 11.16 21.41
CA GLY A 155 8.28 12.00 20.27
C GLY A 155 9.75 11.84 19.86
N LEU A 156 10.31 12.86 19.21
CA LEU A 156 11.62 12.84 18.58
C LEU A 156 12.60 13.79 19.28
N VAL A 157 13.83 13.32 19.51
CA VAL A 157 14.98 14.16 19.88
C VAL A 157 15.99 14.18 18.75
N LYS A 158 16.38 15.37 18.28
CA LYS A 158 17.47 15.56 17.32
C LYS A 158 18.70 16.04 18.06
N ILE A 159 19.82 15.32 17.94
CA ILE A 159 21.11 15.67 18.52
C ILE A 159 22.08 15.87 17.37
N ASP A 160 22.52 17.11 17.18
CA ASP A 160 23.36 17.50 16.06
C ASP A 160 24.53 18.38 16.51
N SER A 161 25.69 18.17 15.90
CA SER A 161 26.88 19.01 16.12
C SER A 161 27.29 19.15 17.59
N TYR A 162 27.19 18.07 18.36
CA TYR A 162 27.40 18.06 19.80
C TYR A 162 28.70 17.33 20.18
N CYS A 163 29.43 17.82 21.18
CA CYS A 163 30.57 17.10 21.76
C CYS A 163 30.21 16.46 23.11
N VAL A 164 30.59 15.20 23.31
CA VAL A 164 30.45 14.53 24.60
C VAL A 164 31.76 13.86 25.00
N GLN A 165 32.21 14.08 26.23
CA GLN A 165 33.46 13.52 26.77
C GLN A 165 33.22 12.87 28.12
N ASP A 166 33.85 11.72 28.35
CA ASP A 166 33.86 11.00 29.64
C ASP A 166 32.43 10.72 30.13
N PHE A 167 31.73 9.81 29.44
CA PHE A 167 30.29 9.63 29.61
C PHE A 167 29.82 8.16 29.65
N GLY A 168 28.74 7.90 30.37
CA GLY A 168 28.03 6.62 30.30
C GLY A 168 27.29 6.48 28.97
N LYS A 169 26.22 7.24 28.80
CA LYS A 169 25.30 7.17 27.66
C LYS A 169 24.99 8.57 27.13
N LEU A 170 25.16 8.82 25.83
CA LEU A 170 24.76 10.12 25.27
C LEU A 170 23.23 10.26 25.28
N TYR A 171 22.52 9.25 24.76
CA TYR A 171 21.06 9.22 24.74
C TYR A 171 20.52 7.92 25.32
N ARG A 172 19.51 8.03 26.18
CA ARG A 172 18.77 6.88 26.70
C ARG A 172 17.26 7.14 26.66
N SER A 173 16.53 6.29 25.94
CA SER A 173 15.08 6.15 26.12
C SER A 173 14.81 5.60 27.51
N CYS A 174 13.91 6.19 28.29
CA CYS A 174 13.64 5.70 29.64
C CYS A 174 13.17 4.24 29.62
N GLY A 175 13.95 3.35 30.23
CA GLY A 175 13.68 1.92 30.12
C GLY A 175 12.81 1.36 31.25
N ASN A 176 12.58 2.10 32.32
CA ASN A 176 11.87 1.65 33.52
C ASN A 176 10.86 2.69 34.05
N CYS A 177 10.53 3.71 33.25
CA CYS A 177 9.50 4.70 33.57
C CYS A 177 8.14 4.01 33.76
N GLY A 178 7.36 4.48 34.75
CA GLY A 178 6.02 3.95 35.02
C GLY A 178 5.06 4.06 33.84
N THR A 179 5.23 5.08 32.99
CA THR A 179 4.56 5.16 31.67
C THR A 179 5.59 4.97 30.56
N GLN A 180 5.32 4.01 29.67
CA GLN A 180 6.16 3.71 28.52
C GLN A 180 5.47 4.16 27.23
N VAL A 181 6.26 4.80 26.38
CA VAL A 181 5.82 5.38 25.11
C VAL A 181 6.90 5.16 24.07
N LYS A 182 6.53 5.17 22.79
CA LYS A 182 7.50 5.13 21.69
C LYS A 182 8.34 6.41 21.66
N ARG A 183 9.66 6.25 21.62
CA ARG A 183 10.64 7.35 21.57
C ARG A 183 11.53 7.22 20.35
N GLN A 184 11.91 8.36 19.79
CA GLN A 184 12.77 8.43 18.62
C GLN A 184 13.95 9.35 18.87
N VAL A 185 15.10 9.02 18.29
CA VAL A 185 16.29 9.88 18.30
C VAL A 185 16.95 9.90 16.92
N GLN A 186 17.40 11.08 16.52
CA GLN A 186 18.27 11.29 15.35
C GLN A 186 19.60 11.88 15.83
N ILE A 187 20.72 11.27 15.44
CA ILE A 187 22.05 11.63 15.92
C ILE A 187 23.01 11.80 14.73
N SER A 188 23.55 13.01 14.56
CA SER A 188 24.49 13.36 13.49
C SER A 188 25.56 14.34 13.95
N ASN A 189 26.68 14.39 13.23
CA ASN A 189 27.79 15.32 13.48
C ASN A 189 28.30 15.32 14.94
N ILE A 190 28.35 14.17 15.61
CA ILE A 190 28.78 14.06 17.01
C ILE A 190 30.29 13.87 17.13
N ILE A 191 30.92 14.49 18.13
CA ILE A 191 32.25 14.08 18.62
C ILE A 191 32.08 13.41 19.98
N ALA A 192 32.25 12.10 20.06
CA ALA A 192 32.12 11.34 21.30
C ALA A 192 33.47 10.77 21.74
N ARG A 193 33.88 11.07 22.97
CA ARG A 193 35.16 10.65 23.56
C ARG A 193 34.95 9.94 24.88
N ASN A 194 35.59 8.78 25.08
CA ASN A 194 35.58 8.01 26.33
C ASN A 194 34.16 7.70 26.83
N GLY A 195 33.38 7.00 26.00
CA GLY A 195 31.96 6.73 26.23
C GLY A 195 31.62 5.25 26.37
N LYS A 196 30.58 4.88 27.13
CA LYS A 196 30.07 3.48 27.11
C LYS A 196 29.07 3.24 25.98
N LEU A 197 28.13 4.15 25.73
CA LEU A 197 27.07 3.96 24.73
C LEU A 197 26.63 5.28 24.09
N LEU A 198 26.50 5.34 22.75
CA LEU A 198 25.93 6.54 22.12
C LEU A 198 24.40 6.59 22.31
N ALA A 199 23.67 5.54 21.93
CA ALA A 199 22.22 5.49 22.06
C ALA A 199 21.70 4.15 22.61
N GLY A 200 20.82 4.24 23.62
CA GLY A 200 20.06 3.09 24.14
C GLY A 200 18.56 3.25 23.90
N VAL A 201 17.96 2.30 23.17
CA VAL A 201 16.54 2.31 22.77
C VAL A 201 15.80 1.05 23.22
N ASN A 202 14.51 1.15 23.56
CA ASN A 202 13.71 0.00 23.98
C ASN A 202 12.96 -0.61 22.79
N SER A 203 13.43 -1.74 22.28
CA SER A 203 12.88 -2.30 21.04
C SER A 203 11.45 -2.81 21.19
N ASN A 204 11.07 -3.27 22.39
CA ASN A 204 9.71 -3.74 22.69
C ASN A 204 8.66 -2.62 22.74
N PHE A 205 9.07 -1.36 22.82
CA PHE A 205 8.18 -0.19 22.71
C PHE A 205 8.24 0.48 21.34
N GLY A 206 8.94 -0.14 20.39
CA GLY A 206 9.06 0.37 19.02
C GLY A 206 9.97 1.59 18.89
N ASP A 207 10.87 1.82 19.85
CA ASP A 207 11.81 2.93 19.81
C ASP A 207 12.74 2.86 18.59
N VAL A 208 13.12 4.02 18.06
CA VAL A 208 13.99 4.12 16.88
C VAL A 208 15.15 5.07 17.15
N ALA A 209 16.37 4.61 16.87
CA ALA A 209 17.56 5.46 16.79
C ALA A 209 18.07 5.49 15.35
N THR A 210 18.09 6.67 14.74
CA THR A 210 18.71 6.92 13.45
C THR A 210 20.04 7.62 13.71
N ILE A 211 21.15 6.94 13.41
CA ILE A 211 22.50 7.44 13.71
C ILE A 211 23.27 7.53 12.41
N ASP A 212 23.72 8.73 12.06
CA ASP A 212 24.62 8.93 10.94
C ASP A 212 26.06 8.65 11.37
N THR A 213 26.47 7.39 11.22
CA THR A 213 27.82 6.96 11.60
C THR A 213 28.92 7.54 10.73
N LYS A 214 28.60 8.16 9.58
CA LYS A 214 29.61 8.76 8.68
C LYS A 214 30.03 10.14 9.15
N THR A 215 29.11 10.91 9.71
CA THR A 215 29.37 12.27 10.21
C THR A 215 29.83 12.31 11.66
N ASN A 216 29.61 11.21 12.41
CA ASN A 216 30.06 11.10 13.78
C ASN A 216 31.53 10.66 13.89
N SER A 217 32.23 11.21 14.88
CA SER A 217 33.59 10.84 15.26
C SER A 217 33.59 10.21 16.66
N TYR A 218 34.20 9.04 16.78
CA TYR A 218 34.25 8.26 18.02
C TYR A 218 35.70 8.04 18.45
N THR A 219 36.01 8.31 19.72
CA THR A 219 37.30 7.96 20.34
C THR A 219 37.01 7.23 21.64
N SER A 220 37.47 5.99 21.78
CA SER A 220 37.23 5.16 22.98
C SER A 220 35.74 5.04 23.35
N LEU A 221 34.87 4.84 22.36
CA LEU A 221 33.44 4.55 22.55
C LEU A 221 33.21 3.04 22.51
N THR A 222 32.59 2.47 23.56
CA THR A 222 32.37 1.02 23.66
C THR A 222 31.27 0.52 22.72
N SER A 223 30.14 1.25 22.59
CA SER A 223 29.05 0.87 21.70
C SER A 223 28.33 2.09 21.11
N VAL A 224 27.84 1.96 19.88
CA VAL A 224 27.09 3.02 19.18
C VAL A 224 25.60 2.88 19.47
N CYS A 225 25.00 1.72 19.25
CA CYS A 225 23.56 1.55 19.47
C CYS A 225 23.24 0.19 20.06
N ASP A 226 22.65 0.22 21.25
CA ASP A 226 22.20 -0.98 21.96
C ASP A 226 20.67 -0.95 22.10
N THR A 227 20.03 -2.12 22.00
CA THR A 227 18.59 -2.26 22.24
C THR A 227 18.34 -2.92 23.59
N PHE A 228 17.27 -2.52 24.25
CA PHE A 228 16.90 -2.98 25.58
C PHE A 228 15.45 -3.49 25.61
N GLN A 229 15.18 -4.39 26.56
CA GLN A 229 13.84 -4.77 26.96
C GLN A 229 13.39 -3.80 28.05
N GLY A 230 12.69 -2.75 27.65
CA GLY A 230 12.10 -1.80 28.59
C GLY A 230 10.94 -2.44 29.37
N ASN A 231 10.67 -1.90 30.56
CA ASN A 231 9.60 -2.28 31.46
C ASN A 231 8.95 -1.04 32.10
N ASN A 232 7.90 -1.23 32.88
CA ASN A 232 7.16 -0.19 33.58
C ASN A 232 7.10 -0.40 35.10
N LYS A 233 8.06 -1.16 35.66
CA LYS A 233 8.06 -1.61 37.05
C LYS A 233 9.17 -0.98 37.90
N GLY A 234 10.00 -0.11 37.30
CA GLY A 234 11.18 0.47 37.94
C GLY A 234 12.44 -0.40 37.84
N ASP A 235 12.32 -1.66 37.41
CA ASP A 235 13.45 -2.59 37.28
C ASP A 235 14.43 -2.15 36.19
N GLU A 236 15.72 -2.42 36.37
CA GLU A 236 16.72 -2.10 35.34
C GLU A 236 16.47 -2.89 34.03
N PRO A 237 16.42 -2.22 32.87
CA PRO A 237 16.15 -2.86 31.58
C PRO A 237 17.25 -3.83 31.15
N THR A 238 16.87 -5.02 30.71
CA THR A 238 17.82 -6.00 30.17
C THR A 238 18.30 -5.59 28.77
N THR A 239 19.61 -5.69 28.52
CA THR A 239 20.16 -5.48 27.16
C THR A 239 19.78 -6.65 26.25
N LEU A 240 19.23 -6.36 25.08
CA LEU A 240 18.84 -7.35 24.07
C LEU A 240 19.90 -7.51 22.99
N THR A 241 20.35 -6.41 22.39
CA THR A 241 21.36 -6.45 21.32
C THR A 241 22.37 -5.31 21.47
N LYS A 242 23.57 -5.51 20.92
CA LYS A 242 24.64 -4.51 20.87
C LYS A 242 25.11 -4.30 19.44
N ASN A 243 25.11 -3.05 18.97
CA ASN A 243 25.48 -2.64 17.61
C ASN A 243 24.84 -3.47 16.48
N LYS A 244 23.65 -4.05 16.73
CA LYS A 244 22.90 -4.78 15.72
C LYS A 244 21.80 -3.88 15.20
N ALA A 245 21.92 -3.49 13.94
CA ALA A 245 20.82 -2.87 13.24
C ALA A 245 19.66 -3.88 13.15
N ASN A 246 18.53 -3.55 13.79
CA ASN A 246 17.22 -4.19 13.55
C ASN A 246 16.59 -3.70 12.22
N ALA A 247 17.38 -3.03 11.36
CA ALA A 247 16.98 -2.25 10.20
C ALA A 247 16.50 -3.05 8.97
N ARG A 248 16.29 -4.37 9.07
CA ARG A 248 15.63 -5.11 7.97
C ARG A 248 14.21 -4.61 7.70
N LEU A 249 13.58 -3.92 8.67
CA LEU A 249 12.23 -3.37 8.56
C LEU A 249 12.16 -1.88 8.20
N PHE A 250 13.26 -1.11 8.26
CA PHE A 250 13.15 0.37 8.36
C PHE A 250 14.04 1.19 7.42
N LYS A 251 14.61 0.59 6.37
CA LYS A 251 15.32 1.36 5.33
C LYS A 251 14.40 2.23 4.44
N LEU A 252 13.14 2.40 4.81
CA LEU A 252 12.09 3.02 4.00
C LEU A 252 11.38 4.20 4.67
N VAL A 253 11.69 4.50 5.93
CA VAL A 253 11.09 5.66 6.63
C VAL A 253 12.16 6.70 6.84
N GLY A 254 12.44 7.45 5.78
CA GLY A 254 13.45 8.50 5.75
C GLY A 254 13.34 9.33 4.48
N THR A 255 12.21 10.03 4.34
CA THR A 255 12.02 11.30 3.60
C THR A 255 12.96 11.65 2.43
N GLU A 256 13.11 10.77 1.46
CA GLU A 256 13.32 11.11 0.05
C GLU A 256 12.58 10.08 -0.81
N SER A 257 11.80 10.53 -1.80
CA SER A 257 11.17 9.64 -2.77
C SER A 257 12.26 8.96 -3.60
N ILE A 258 12.65 7.75 -3.21
CA ILE A 258 13.74 6.99 -3.86
C ILE A 258 13.37 6.58 -5.30
N LEU A 259 12.07 6.60 -5.61
CA LEU A 259 11.53 6.14 -6.89
C LEU A 259 10.57 7.18 -7.50
N THR A 260 11.04 8.40 -7.72
CA THR A 260 10.26 9.52 -8.30
C THR A 260 9.64 9.22 -9.67
N ASN A 261 10.20 8.26 -10.39
CA ASN A 261 9.75 7.84 -11.73
C ASN A 261 9.01 6.49 -11.71
N LEU A 262 8.65 5.97 -10.53
CA LEU A 262 7.91 4.72 -10.45
C LEU A 262 6.48 4.95 -10.97
N GLU A 263 6.15 4.38 -12.12
CA GLU A 263 4.80 4.46 -12.67
C GLU A 263 3.89 3.36 -12.11
N ILE A 264 4.48 2.20 -11.78
CA ILE A 264 3.81 0.97 -11.34
C ILE A 264 4.55 0.38 -10.15
N LEU A 265 3.87 0.23 -9.02
CA LEU A 265 4.33 -0.53 -7.86
C LEU A 265 3.51 -1.81 -7.74
N ARG A 266 4.15 -2.98 -7.88
CA ARG A 266 3.53 -4.27 -7.59
C ARG A 266 4.07 -4.83 -6.28
N ILE A 267 3.20 -5.07 -5.31
CA ILE A 267 3.51 -5.64 -4.00
C ILE A 267 2.83 -7.00 -3.93
N SER A 268 3.61 -8.08 -3.89
CA SER A 268 3.08 -9.39 -3.55
C SER A 268 3.25 -9.63 -2.07
N LEU A 269 2.16 -9.69 -1.31
CA LEU A 269 2.20 -10.11 0.08
C LEU A 269 2.30 -11.65 0.07
N ALA A 270 3.34 -12.23 0.65
CA ALA A 270 3.43 -13.66 0.92
C ALA A 270 3.18 -13.85 2.43
N ILE A 271 2.11 -14.54 2.81
CA ILE A 271 1.81 -14.82 4.23
C ILE A 271 2.37 -16.21 4.57
N PRO A 272 3.38 -16.32 5.46
CA PRO A 272 3.78 -17.61 6.03
C PRO A 272 2.67 -18.16 6.93
N SER A 273 2.53 -19.48 6.97
CA SER A 273 1.38 -20.21 7.54
C SER A 273 1.15 -20.09 9.07
N MET A 274 1.90 -19.27 9.81
CA MET A 274 1.68 -19.06 11.25
C MET A 274 1.95 -17.61 11.68
N ASN A 275 1.00 -17.06 12.45
CA ASN A 275 0.95 -15.76 13.12
C ASN A 275 0.38 -14.57 12.33
N THR A 276 -0.30 -13.70 13.08
CA THR A 276 -0.96 -12.46 12.67
C THR A 276 -0.06 -11.62 11.77
N VAL A 277 -0.60 -11.20 10.62
CA VAL A 277 0.08 -10.30 9.70
C VAL A 277 0.30 -8.96 10.42
N PRO A 278 1.55 -8.47 10.56
CA PRO A 278 1.78 -7.08 10.95
C PRO A 278 1.07 -6.19 9.94
N ASP A 279 0.32 -5.19 10.42
CA ASP A 279 -0.35 -4.21 9.57
C ASP A 279 0.57 -3.80 8.41
N PRO A 280 0.23 -4.05 7.13
CA PRO A 280 1.10 -3.75 6.00
C PRO A 280 1.17 -2.25 5.71
N VAL A 281 0.30 -1.45 6.32
CA VAL A 281 0.19 0.01 6.13
C VAL A 281 1.50 0.77 6.34
N PRO A 282 2.29 0.54 7.40
CA PRO A 282 3.58 1.22 7.60
C PRO A 282 4.61 0.87 6.52
N PHE A 283 4.51 -0.31 5.89
CA PHE A 283 5.39 -0.71 4.79
C PHE A 283 4.95 -0.08 3.46
N ILE A 284 3.65 -0.14 3.15
CA ILE A 284 3.09 0.35 1.89
C ILE A 284 3.23 1.87 1.81
N SER A 285 3.00 2.59 2.91
CA SER A 285 3.10 4.06 2.99
C SER A 285 4.39 4.67 2.47
N ALA A 286 5.51 3.94 2.54
CA ALA A 286 6.80 4.41 2.04
C ALA A 286 6.91 4.47 0.51
N PHE A 287 6.00 3.80 -0.21
CA PHE A 287 6.08 3.61 -1.66
C PHE A 287 4.92 4.22 -2.43
N LEU A 288 4.08 5.02 -1.78
CA LEU A 288 2.79 5.49 -2.29
C LEU A 288 2.84 6.70 -3.24
N THR A 289 4.00 7.01 -3.84
CA THR A 289 4.12 8.02 -4.91
C THR A 289 3.79 7.61 -6.37
N PRO A 290 3.61 6.33 -6.77
CA PRO A 290 3.38 5.94 -8.15
C PRO A 290 1.91 6.11 -8.58
N THR A 291 1.71 6.26 -9.89
CA THR A 291 0.37 6.34 -10.50
C THR A 291 -0.42 5.03 -10.48
N MET A 292 0.26 3.89 -10.31
CA MET A 292 -0.34 2.55 -10.25
C MET A 292 0.22 1.78 -9.05
N VAL A 293 -0.68 1.19 -8.26
CA VAL A 293 -0.38 0.30 -7.14
C VAL A 293 -1.15 -1.00 -7.34
N GLU A 294 -0.42 -2.11 -7.44
CA GLU A 294 -0.97 -3.46 -7.48
C GLU A 294 -0.52 -4.15 -6.20
N ILE A 295 -1.48 -4.59 -5.38
CA ILE A 295 -1.23 -5.40 -4.20
C ILE A 295 -1.82 -6.78 -4.48
N ASP A 296 -0.93 -7.70 -4.81
CA ASP A 296 -1.28 -9.09 -5.05
C ASP A 296 -0.98 -9.94 -3.81
N HIS A 297 -1.76 -11.00 -3.60
CA HIS A 297 -1.50 -11.97 -2.55
C HIS A 297 -1.19 -13.30 -3.22
N SER A 298 -0.03 -13.91 -2.91
CA SER A 298 0.44 -15.09 -3.65
C SER A 298 -0.58 -16.23 -3.60
N ARG A 299 -0.74 -16.97 -4.71
CA ARG A 299 -1.68 -18.11 -4.86
C ARG A 299 -1.50 -19.24 -3.83
N GLN A 300 -0.45 -19.20 -3.01
CA GLN A 300 -0.11 -20.24 -2.01
C GLN A 300 -0.44 -19.84 -0.57
N ALA A 301 -0.92 -18.61 -0.34
CA ALA A 301 -1.24 -18.15 1.00
C ALA A 301 -2.75 -18.27 1.26
N HIS A 302 -3.11 -19.31 2.02
CA HIS A 302 -4.49 -19.68 2.35
C HIS A 302 -5.16 -18.76 3.41
N ARG A 303 -4.77 -17.48 3.56
CA ARG A 303 -5.35 -16.59 4.58
C ARG A 303 -5.81 -15.25 4.02
N TYR A 304 -7.06 -14.90 4.31
CA TYR A 304 -7.77 -13.70 3.87
C TYR A 304 -7.38 -12.46 4.66
N MET A 305 -7.47 -11.28 4.03
CA MET A 305 -7.38 -10.00 4.74
C MET A 305 -8.74 -9.63 5.34
N GLU A 306 -8.78 -9.42 6.66
CA GLU A 306 -9.98 -9.01 7.40
C GLU A 306 -10.56 -7.67 6.87
N PRO A 307 -11.90 -7.48 6.85
CA PRO A 307 -12.55 -6.25 6.38
C PRO A 307 -12.01 -4.95 7.01
N TYR A 308 -11.67 -4.96 8.31
CA TYR A 308 -11.10 -3.81 8.99
C TYR A 308 -9.69 -3.47 8.47
N ILE A 309 -8.86 -4.48 8.20
CA ILE A 309 -7.49 -4.29 7.66
C ILE A 309 -7.58 -3.74 6.23
N LEU A 310 -8.53 -4.24 5.43
CA LEU A 310 -8.81 -3.69 4.10
C LEU A 310 -9.21 -2.21 4.15
N SER A 311 -10.18 -1.89 5.01
CA SER A 311 -10.65 -0.52 5.18
C SER A 311 -9.50 0.42 5.58
N HIS A 312 -8.67 -0.01 6.54
CA HIS A 312 -7.50 0.76 6.98
C HIS A 312 -6.44 0.94 5.87
N LEU A 313 -6.20 -0.12 5.10
CA LEU A 313 -5.28 -0.09 3.96
C LEU A 313 -5.75 0.90 2.89
N VAL A 314 -7.01 0.80 2.47
CA VAL A 314 -7.56 1.70 1.44
C VAL A 314 -7.62 3.13 1.93
N SER A 315 -7.97 3.36 3.21
CA SER A 315 -7.92 4.69 3.83
C SER A 315 -6.51 5.29 3.77
N THR A 316 -5.48 4.49 4.05
CA THR A 316 -4.09 4.96 3.98
C THR A 316 -3.71 5.31 2.54
N ILE A 317 -4.04 4.43 1.59
CA ILE A 317 -3.77 4.64 0.17
C ILE A 317 -4.45 5.93 -0.32
N ALA A 318 -5.72 6.15 0.05
CA ALA A 318 -6.45 7.35 -0.32
C ALA A 318 -5.83 8.64 0.23
N GLN A 319 -5.37 8.61 1.49
CA GLN A 319 -4.73 9.77 2.12
C GLN A 319 -3.36 10.10 1.52
N GLN A 320 -2.57 9.08 1.18
CA GLN A 320 -1.18 9.25 0.76
C GLN A 320 -1.00 9.30 -0.76
N SER A 321 -1.93 8.73 -1.52
CA SER A 321 -1.93 8.65 -2.99
C SER A 321 -3.26 9.10 -3.62
N PRO A 322 -3.73 10.34 -3.39
CA PRO A 322 -4.99 10.80 -3.98
C PRO A 322 -4.99 10.85 -5.53
N HIS A 323 -3.80 10.76 -6.15
CA HIS A 323 -3.61 10.72 -7.60
C HIS A 323 -3.53 9.31 -8.20
N LEU A 324 -3.77 8.27 -7.40
CA LEU A 324 -3.71 6.88 -7.85
C LEU A 324 -4.69 6.63 -9.00
N ARG A 325 -4.21 6.02 -10.09
CA ARG A 325 -5.00 5.66 -11.28
C ARG A 325 -5.38 4.18 -11.34
N SER A 326 -4.63 3.32 -10.67
CA SER A 326 -4.91 1.88 -10.68
C SER A 326 -4.62 1.29 -9.32
N LEU A 327 -5.59 0.54 -8.79
CA LEU A 327 -5.53 -0.20 -7.54
C LEU A 327 -6.03 -1.61 -7.77
N LYS A 328 -5.23 -2.63 -7.52
CA LYS A 328 -5.68 -4.04 -7.53
C LYS A 328 -5.38 -4.68 -6.19
N LEU A 329 -6.38 -5.27 -5.57
CA LEU A 329 -6.34 -5.92 -4.26
C LEU A 329 -6.80 -7.37 -4.42
N SER A 330 -5.86 -8.27 -4.65
CA SER A 330 -6.17 -9.71 -4.72
C SER A 330 -6.37 -10.27 -3.31
N ASN A 331 -7.43 -11.08 -3.12
CA ASN A 331 -7.68 -11.88 -1.91
C ASN A 331 -8.07 -11.09 -0.63
N VAL A 332 -9.27 -10.50 -0.61
CA VAL A 332 -9.74 -9.73 0.54
C VAL A 332 -11.16 -10.08 0.98
N ALA A 333 -11.29 -10.26 2.30
CA ALA A 333 -12.48 -10.52 3.12
C ALA A 333 -13.22 -11.87 2.88
N GLU A 334 -13.16 -12.72 3.91
CA GLU A 334 -13.87 -14.00 4.07
C GLU A 334 -15.41 -13.84 4.11
N GLN A 335 -15.92 -12.63 4.36
CA GLN A 335 -17.34 -12.36 4.53
C GLN A 335 -17.83 -11.27 3.59
N THR A 336 -18.86 -11.57 2.79
CA THR A 336 -19.65 -10.59 2.03
C THR A 336 -20.35 -9.58 2.93
N ARG A 337 -20.50 -9.87 4.23
CA ARG A 337 -21.03 -8.93 5.23
C ARG A 337 -19.90 -8.22 5.95
N MET A 338 -19.49 -7.08 5.42
CA MET A 338 -18.97 -6.04 6.29
C MET A 338 -20.06 -5.61 7.27
N GLY A 339 -19.74 -5.46 8.55
CA GLY A 339 -20.59 -4.68 9.44
C GLY A 339 -20.78 -3.27 8.85
N PRO A 340 -21.94 -2.61 9.01
CA PRO A 340 -22.27 -1.34 8.34
C PRO A 340 -21.21 -0.24 8.51
N ILE A 341 -20.55 -0.23 9.67
CA ILE A 341 -19.46 0.69 10.02
C ILE A 341 -18.25 0.51 9.09
N HIS A 342 -17.84 -0.74 8.84
CA HIS A 342 -16.66 -1.04 8.03
C HIS A 342 -16.92 -0.80 6.54
N ALA A 343 -18.14 -1.12 6.07
CA ALA A 343 -18.58 -0.82 4.70
C ALA A 343 -18.55 0.69 4.43
N GLY A 344 -19.07 1.49 5.36
CA GLY A 344 -19.04 2.95 5.25
C GLY A 344 -17.62 3.52 5.26
N GLN A 345 -16.71 2.98 6.08
CA GLN A 345 -15.31 3.40 6.10
C GLN A 345 -14.59 3.08 4.78
N LEU A 346 -14.79 1.87 4.24
CA LEU A 346 -14.22 1.49 2.95
C LEU A 346 -14.79 2.35 1.82
N ALA A 347 -16.12 2.55 1.79
CA ALA A 347 -16.81 3.40 0.82
C ALA A 347 -16.26 4.83 0.83
N ASN A 348 -16.14 5.44 2.01
CA ASN A 348 -15.58 6.78 2.17
C ASN A 348 -14.13 6.87 1.68
N SER A 349 -13.33 5.84 1.91
CA SER A 349 -11.93 5.80 1.48
C SER A 349 -11.82 5.65 -0.04
N LEU A 350 -12.62 4.79 -0.65
CA LEU A 350 -12.66 4.62 -2.11
C LEU A 350 -13.15 5.89 -2.81
N ALA A 351 -14.16 6.57 -2.26
CA ALA A 351 -14.69 7.82 -2.80
C ALA A 351 -13.66 8.97 -2.86
N GLN A 352 -12.59 8.90 -2.06
CA GLN A 352 -11.49 9.87 -2.10
C GLN A 352 -10.55 9.66 -3.30
N LEU A 353 -10.52 8.46 -3.90
CA LEU A 353 -9.66 8.12 -5.04
C LEU A 353 -10.26 8.59 -6.37
N ARG A 354 -10.51 9.90 -6.50
CA ARG A 354 -11.22 10.47 -7.66
C ARG A 354 -10.53 10.27 -9.02
N ASN A 355 -9.23 9.99 -9.02
CA ASN A 355 -8.43 9.75 -10.24
C ASN A 355 -8.34 8.28 -10.63
N LEU A 356 -8.98 7.38 -9.86
CA LEU A 356 -8.92 5.95 -10.07
C LEU A 356 -9.61 5.57 -11.38
N ARG A 357 -8.90 4.83 -12.24
CA ARG A 357 -9.36 4.28 -13.51
C ARG A 357 -9.54 2.78 -13.49
N ILE A 358 -8.66 2.07 -12.79
CA ILE A 358 -8.69 0.61 -12.71
C ILE A 358 -8.80 0.22 -11.25
N LEU A 359 -9.83 -0.53 -10.90
CA LEU A 359 -10.00 -1.13 -9.58
C LEU A 359 -10.14 -2.65 -9.71
N GLY A 360 -9.29 -3.40 -9.01
CA GLY A 360 -9.49 -4.81 -8.71
C GLY A 360 -9.71 -4.98 -7.22
N ILE A 361 -10.80 -5.63 -6.82
CA ILE A 361 -11.14 -5.85 -5.42
C ILE A 361 -12.01 -7.11 -5.27
N GLY A 362 -12.08 -7.67 -4.07
CA GLY A 362 -12.93 -8.81 -3.78
C GLY A 362 -14.44 -8.49 -3.82
N PRO A 363 -15.30 -9.49 -3.54
CA PRO A 363 -16.76 -9.37 -3.56
C PRO A 363 -17.35 -8.29 -2.66
N VAL A 364 -16.59 -7.79 -1.68
CA VAL A 364 -16.95 -6.66 -0.82
C VAL A 364 -17.35 -5.40 -1.58
N ALA A 365 -16.91 -5.25 -2.84
CA ALA A 365 -17.36 -4.17 -3.71
C ALA A 365 -18.86 -4.20 -4.05
N LEU A 366 -19.53 -5.34 -3.85
CA LEU A 366 -20.96 -5.49 -4.05
C LEU A 366 -21.79 -5.05 -2.82
N ASP A 367 -21.15 -4.67 -1.71
CA ASP A 367 -21.84 -4.03 -0.60
C ASP A 367 -22.49 -2.71 -1.08
N PRO A 368 -23.77 -2.41 -0.74
CA PRO A 368 -24.47 -1.25 -1.25
C PRO A 368 -23.76 0.10 -1.02
N GLN A 369 -23.11 0.29 0.13
CA GLN A 369 -22.40 1.55 0.43
C GLN A 369 -21.13 1.67 -0.42
N VAL A 370 -20.41 0.57 -0.57
CA VAL A 370 -19.18 0.51 -1.38
C VAL A 370 -19.53 0.70 -2.85
N LEU A 371 -20.57 0.02 -3.34
CA LEU A 371 -21.02 0.09 -4.71
C LEU A 371 -21.48 1.50 -5.09
N ALA A 372 -22.19 2.20 -4.19
CA ALA A 372 -22.56 3.60 -4.38
C ALA A 372 -21.34 4.53 -4.45
N ALA A 373 -20.33 4.32 -3.59
CA ALA A 373 -19.08 5.08 -3.65
C ALA A 373 -18.34 4.84 -4.97
N LEU A 374 -18.23 3.58 -5.42
CA LEU A 374 -17.62 3.24 -6.71
C LEU A 374 -18.38 3.84 -7.89
N GLY A 375 -19.71 3.81 -7.85
CA GLY A 375 -20.58 4.39 -8.88
C GLY A 375 -20.40 5.90 -9.03
N SER A 376 -19.94 6.59 -7.98
CA SER A 376 -19.67 8.04 -8.01
C SER A 376 -18.29 8.41 -8.59
N LEU A 377 -17.41 7.44 -8.87
CA LEU A 377 -16.07 7.73 -9.35
C LEU A 377 -16.10 8.14 -10.83
N PRO A 378 -15.62 9.36 -11.18
CA PRO A 378 -15.83 9.93 -12.51
C PRO A 378 -15.00 9.26 -13.60
N TYR A 379 -13.85 8.68 -13.25
CA TYR A 379 -12.89 8.12 -14.21
C TYR A 379 -12.73 6.60 -14.11
N LEU A 380 -13.56 5.91 -13.32
CA LEU A 380 -13.45 4.46 -13.18
C LEU A 380 -13.83 3.78 -14.50
N GLU A 381 -12.82 3.25 -15.19
CA GLU A 381 -12.88 2.67 -16.54
C GLU A 381 -13.00 1.13 -16.51
N SER A 382 -12.36 0.51 -15.52
CA SER A 382 -12.26 -0.94 -15.37
C SER A 382 -12.48 -1.37 -13.92
N LEU A 383 -13.39 -2.32 -13.72
CA LEU A 383 -13.63 -2.97 -12.43
C LEU A 383 -13.38 -4.48 -12.54
N THR A 384 -12.59 -5.03 -11.63
CA THR A 384 -12.36 -6.48 -11.48
C THR A 384 -12.86 -6.92 -10.12
N LEU A 385 -13.79 -7.88 -10.11
CA LEU A 385 -14.34 -8.52 -8.92
C LEU A 385 -13.77 -9.95 -8.86
N SER A 386 -12.72 -10.17 -8.09
CA SER A 386 -12.01 -11.47 -8.07
C SER A 386 -11.99 -12.09 -6.68
N GLU A 387 -12.34 -13.37 -6.57
CA GLU A 387 -12.08 -14.17 -5.37
C GLU A 387 -10.78 -14.97 -5.51
N PRO A 388 -10.12 -15.31 -4.41
CA PRO A 388 -9.02 -16.26 -4.43
C PRO A 388 -9.48 -17.67 -4.83
N TYR A 389 -8.51 -18.47 -5.27
CA TYR A 389 -8.69 -19.89 -5.54
C TYR A 389 -9.05 -20.63 -4.24
N ASP A 390 -10.23 -21.26 -4.20
CA ASP A 390 -10.70 -22.10 -3.10
C ASP A 390 -10.60 -23.57 -3.52
N PRO A 391 -9.52 -24.27 -3.15
CA PRO A 391 -9.38 -25.70 -3.47
C PRO A 391 -10.36 -26.60 -2.71
N LEU A 392 -11.07 -26.10 -1.68
CA LEU A 392 -11.93 -26.90 -0.81
C LEU A 392 -13.43 -26.72 -1.08
N GLY A 393 -13.83 -25.77 -1.94
CA GLY A 393 -15.23 -25.50 -2.26
C GLY A 393 -16.08 -25.13 -1.03
N LEU A 394 -15.44 -24.60 0.02
CA LEU A 394 -16.07 -24.22 1.28
C LEU A 394 -16.69 -22.81 1.20
N PHE A 395 -16.39 -22.06 0.15
CA PHE A 395 -16.81 -20.66 0.00
C PHE A 395 -17.81 -20.51 -1.15
N SER A 396 -19.05 -20.25 -0.77
CA SER A 396 -20.17 -19.98 -1.65
C SER A 396 -20.68 -18.58 -1.34
N LEU A 397 -20.92 -17.75 -2.37
CA LEU A 397 -21.66 -16.48 -2.28
C LEU A 397 -23.15 -16.71 -1.95
N GLU A 398 -23.43 -17.59 -0.99
CA GLU A 398 -24.72 -18.24 -0.76
C GLU A 398 -25.76 -17.33 -0.12
N ARG A 399 -25.38 -16.13 0.31
CA ARG A 399 -26.27 -15.22 1.05
C ARG A 399 -26.02 -13.76 0.75
N ILE A 400 -26.08 -13.40 -0.54
CA ILE A 400 -26.55 -12.07 -0.89
C ILE A 400 -28.06 -12.09 -0.60
N ASP A 401 -28.44 -11.92 0.67
CA ASP A 401 -29.84 -11.75 1.06
C ASP A 401 -30.33 -10.47 0.36
N LYS A 402 -31.23 -10.63 -0.63
CA LYS A 402 -31.98 -9.58 -1.36
C LYS A 402 -31.40 -8.15 -1.20
N PRO A 403 -30.58 -7.68 -2.14
CA PRO A 403 -29.96 -6.37 -2.02
C PRO A 403 -30.96 -5.28 -2.41
N PRO A 404 -30.91 -4.09 -1.79
CA PRO A 404 -31.66 -2.94 -2.25
C PRO A 404 -30.91 -2.31 -3.44
N TYR A 405 -30.89 -2.99 -4.58
CA TYR A 405 -30.33 -2.45 -5.83
C TYR A 405 -31.18 -1.31 -6.43
N GLU A 406 -32.34 -1.02 -5.83
CA GLU A 406 -33.23 0.08 -6.20
C GLU A 406 -32.69 1.49 -5.87
N SER A 407 -31.49 1.62 -5.29
CA SER A 407 -30.97 2.88 -4.74
C SER A 407 -29.80 3.53 -5.49
N LEU A 408 -29.25 2.88 -6.53
CA LEU A 408 -28.18 3.50 -7.32
C LEU A 408 -28.76 4.48 -8.35
N PRO A 409 -28.23 5.72 -8.42
CA PRO A 409 -28.57 6.65 -9.49
C PRO A 409 -28.31 6.04 -10.87
N HIS A 410 -29.19 6.31 -11.84
CA HIS A 410 -29.07 5.79 -13.21
C HIS A 410 -27.77 6.24 -13.92
N ASP A 411 -27.19 7.35 -13.51
CA ASP A 411 -25.93 7.91 -13.99
C ASP A 411 -24.69 7.40 -13.25
N SER A 412 -24.83 6.42 -12.36
CA SER A 412 -23.70 5.75 -11.72
C SER A 412 -22.79 5.09 -12.75
N PHE A 413 -21.49 5.04 -12.45
CA PHE A 413 -20.44 4.48 -13.30
C PHE A 413 -20.31 5.18 -14.67
N PRO A 414 -20.09 6.50 -14.70
CA PRO A 414 -20.14 7.29 -15.94
C PRO A 414 -19.07 6.92 -16.97
N SER A 415 -17.95 6.33 -16.55
CA SER A 415 -16.82 5.97 -17.43
C SER A 415 -16.57 4.47 -17.54
N LEU A 416 -17.36 3.62 -16.87
CA LEU A 416 -17.07 2.19 -16.77
C LEU A 416 -17.41 1.50 -18.09
N TRP A 417 -16.39 0.94 -18.73
CA TRP A 417 -16.53 0.23 -20.01
C TRP A 417 -16.04 -1.23 -19.93
N HIS A 418 -15.25 -1.57 -18.91
CA HIS A 418 -14.76 -2.93 -18.67
C HIS A 418 -15.15 -3.48 -17.29
N LEU A 419 -15.69 -4.70 -17.30
CA LEU A 419 -15.96 -5.47 -16.08
C LEU A 419 -15.37 -6.87 -16.19
N GLU A 420 -14.59 -7.26 -15.20
CA GLU A 420 -14.10 -8.63 -14.99
C GLU A 420 -14.70 -9.19 -13.71
N ILE A 421 -15.25 -10.39 -13.77
CA ILE A 421 -15.88 -11.07 -12.64
C ILE A 421 -15.33 -12.49 -12.57
N ASN A 422 -14.49 -12.75 -11.57
CA ASN A 422 -13.81 -14.02 -11.32
C ASN A 422 -14.02 -14.55 -9.87
N PRO A 423 -15.27 -14.70 -9.38
CA PRO A 423 -15.54 -15.37 -8.11
C PRO A 423 -16.23 -16.74 -8.26
N HIS A 424 -16.34 -17.47 -7.14
CA HIS A 424 -17.21 -18.64 -6.99
C HIS A 424 -18.68 -18.19 -6.83
N PHE A 425 -19.29 -17.71 -7.90
CA PHE A 425 -20.73 -17.43 -7.90
C PHE A 425 -21.55 -18.70 -7.94
N THR A 426 -22.57 -18.82 -7.08
CA THR A 426 -23.73 -19.64 -7.42
C THR A 426 -24.46 -19.01 -8.62
N SER A 427 -25.13 -19.83 -9.45
CA SER A 427 -25.91 -19.34 -10.61
C SER A 427 -26.90 -18.22 -10.25
N ASP A 428 -27.49 -18.30 -9.06
CA ASP A 428 -28.50 -17.36 -8.60
C ASP A 428 -27.87 -16.00 -8.26
N SER A 429 -26.70 -16.00 -7.61
CA SER A 429 -25.96 -14.77 -7.29
C SER A 429 -25.43 -14.08 -8.55
N ALA A 430 -24.96 -14.83 -9.55
CA ALA A 430 -24.52 -14.26 -10.83
C ALA A 430 -25.68 -13.57 -11.57
N ASN A 431 -26.84 -14.22 -11.65
CA ASN A 431 -28.04 -13.65 -12.26
C ASN A 431 -28.56 -12.43 -11.50
N GLN A 432 -28.60 -12.49 -10.16
CA GLN A 432 -29.03 -11.36 -9.33
C GLN A 432 -28.08 -10.17 -9.44
N THR A 433 -26.78 -10.42 -9.52
CA THR A 433 -25.77 -9.37 -9.71
C THR A 433 -26.01 -8.62 -11.02
N TRP A 434 -26.48 -9.30 -12.08
CA TRP A 434 -26.76 -8.68 -13.37
C TRP A 434 -28.02 -7.78 -13.41
N ASN A 435 -28.80 -7.73 -12.33
CA ASN A 435 -29.94 -6.82 -12.19
C ASN A 435 -29.55 -5.40 -11.76
N ILE A 436 -28.26 -5.13 -11.50
CA ILE A 436 -27.76 -3.80 -11.16
C ILE A 436 -27.58 -2.97 -12.44
N VAL A 437 -28.68 -2.54 -13.05
CA VAL A 437 -28.72 -1.93 -14.39
C VAL A 437 -27.62 -0.88 -14.61
N SER A 438 -27.42 0.02 -13.63
CA SER A 438 -26.43 1.09 -13.72
C SER A 438 -24.98 0.61 -13.87
N LEU A 439 -24.65 -0.59 -13.39
CA LEU A 439 -23.31 -1.18 -13.50
C LEU A 439 -23.01 -1.73 -14.90
N PHE A 440 -24.03 -2.14 -15.66
CA PHE A 440 -23.86 -2.94 -16.90
C PHE A 440 -24.21 -2.19 -18.18
N GLN A 441 -25.00 -1.11 -18.09
CA GLN A 441 -25.56 -0.38 -19.23
C GLN A 441 -24.53 0.12 -20.27
N HIS A 442 -23.32 0.48 -19.85
CA HIS A 442 -22.30 1.10 -20.72
C HIS A 442 -21.11 0.18 -21.04
N LEU A 443 -21.17 -1.10 -20.64
CA LEU A 443 -20.06 -2.01 -20.82
C LEU A 443 -19.85 -2.36 -22.30
N THR A 444 -18.59 -2.30 -22.73
CA THR A 444 -18.16 -2.75 -24.07
C THR A 444 -17.26 -3.98 -23.99
N SER A 445 -16.73 -4.29 -22.80
CA SER A 445 -15.82 -5.41 -22.54
C SER A 445 -16.18 -6.13 -21.25
N ILE A 446 -16.53 -7.42 -21.36
CA ILE A 446 -16.93 -8.25 -20.22
C ILE A 446 -16.07 -9.51 -20.17
N TYR A 447 -15.60 -9.85 -18.98
CA TYR A 447 -14.99 -11.14 -18.69
C TYR A 447 -15.66 -11.75 -17.46
N VAL A 448 -16.22 -12.95 -17.61
CA VAL A 448 -16.76 -13.74 -16.50
C VAL A 448 -16.06 -15.09 -16.43
N ARG A 449 -15.69 -15.51 -15.22
CA ARG A 449 -15.35 -16.91 -14.92
C ARG A 449 -16.40 -17.51 -13.99
N ILE A 450 -16.90 -18.69 -14.38
CA ILE A 450 -17.91 -19.47 -13.68
C ILE A 450 -17.21 -20.70 -13.08
N ASN A 451 -17.11 -20.76 -11.75
CA ASN A 451 -16.37 -21.81 -11.02
C ASN A 451 -17.27 -22.76 -10.22
N THR A 452 -18.59 -22.72 -10.40
CA THR A 452 -19.55 -23.55 -9.65
C THR A 452 -20.31 -24.53 -10.52
N HIS A 453 -20.98 -25.50 -9.88
CA HIS A 453 -21.88 -26.41 -10.56
C HIS A 453 -23.07 -25.65 -11.16
N VAL A 454 -23.09 -25.53 -12.48
CA VAL A 454 -24.18 -24.88 -13.22
C VAL A 454 -24.76 -25.81 -14.28
N THR A 455 -26.06 -25.69 -14.52
CA THR A 455 -26.76 -26.40 -15.60
C THR A 455 -26.70 -25.60 -16.90
N GLN A 456 -26.99 -26.22 -18.04
CA GLN A 456 -27.15 -25.51 -19.31
C GLN A 456 -28.17 -24.36 -19.19
N ALA A 457 -29.30 -24.59 -18.51
CA ALA A 457 -30.34 -23.57 -18.31
C ALA A 457 -29.82 -22.36 -17.51
N HIS A 458 -28.98 -22.58 -16.50
CA HIS A 458 -28.37 -21.48 -15.73
C HIS A 458 -27.47 -20.61 -16.62
N ILE A 459 -26.64 -21.23 -17.47
CA ILE A 459 -25.75 -20.50 -18.38
C ILE A 459 -26.55 -19.76 -19.44
N CYS A 460 -27.58 -20.39 -20.02
CA CYS A 460 -28.47 -19.70 -20.96
C CYS A 460 -29.13 -18.47 -20.33
N GLY A 461 -29.67 -18.60 -19.10
CA GLY A 461 -30.24 -17.48 -18.36
C GLY A 461 -29.23 -16.36 -18.08
N PHE A 462 -28.00 -16.75 -17.73
CA PHE A 462 -26.93 -15.80 -17.45
C PHE A 462 -26.47 -15.05 -18.71
N VAL A 463 -26.20 -15.76 -19.82
CA VAL A 463 -25.84 -15.14 -21.11
C VAL A 463 -26.95 -14.21 -21.59
N ARG A 464 -28.23 -14.61 -21.46
CA ARG A 464 -29.36 -13.73 -21.78
C ARG A 464 -29.32 -12.45 -20.97
N SER A 465 -29.07 -12.55 -19.66
CA SER A 465 -28.99 -11.40 -18.77
C SER A 465 -27.85 -10.45 -19.20
N ILE A 466 -26.68 -11.00 -19.57
CA ILE A 466 -25.57 -10.23 -20.15
C ILE A 466 -26.01 -9.48 -21.40
N CYS A 467 -26.62 -10.18 -22.35
CA CYS A 467 -26.98 -9.60 -23.64
C CYS A 467 -28.05 -8.50 -23.49
N GLN A 468 -29.02 -8.69 -22.59
CA GLN A 468 -30.07 -7.72 -22.31
C GLN A 468 -29.56 -6.50 -21.53
N GLY A 469 -28.71 -6.72 -20.52
CA GLY A 469 -28.19 -5.66 -19.66
C GLY A 469 -27.04 -4.85 -20.28
N SER A 470 -26.32 -5.41 -21.24
CA SER A 470 -25.14 -4.80 -21.86
C SER A 470 -25.15 -4.93 -23.40
N PRO A 471 -26.08 -4.25 -24.10
CA PRO A 471 -26.24 -4.41 -25.55
C PRO A 471 -25.07 -3.85 -26.38
N LEU A 472 -24.16 -3.08 -25.78
CA LEU A 472 -23.02 -2.45 -26.45
C LEU A 472 -21.74 -3.30 -26.44
N VAL A 473 -21.80 -4.53 -25.90
CA VAL A 473 -20.63 -5.38 -25.72
C VAL A 473 -20.01 -5.78 -27.06
N THR A 474 -18.74 -5.45 -27.22
CA THR A 474 -17.92 -5.84 -28.38
C THR A 474 -16.89 -6.91 -28.03
N THR A 475 -16.56 -7.06 -26.76
CA THR A 475 -15.60 -8.05 -26.26
C THR A 475 -16.24 -8.85 -25.13
N LEU A 476 -16.42 -10.15 -25.32
CA LEU A 476 -17.00 -11.04 -24.32
C LEU A 476 -16.12 -12.27 -24.10
N ARG A 477 -15.76 -12.51 -22.84
CA ARG A 477 -15.10 -13.74 -22.39
C ARG A 477 -15.95 -14.44 -21.34
N LEU A 478 -16.25 -15.71 -21.57
CA LEU A 478 -16.93 -16.59 -20.63
C LEU A 478 -16.04 -17.81 -20.41
N ASP A 479 -15.54 -17.97 -19.19
CA ASP A 479 -14.77 -19.13 -18.75
C ASP A 479 -15.64 -20.00 -17.84
N TYR A 480 -15.58 -21.32 -17.98
CA TYR A 480 -16.23 -22.30 -17.11
C TYR A 480 -15.23 -23.37 -16.64
N ASP A 481 -14.95 -23.41 -15.34
CA ASP A 481 -14.04 -24.38 -14.72
C ASP A 481 -14.83 -25.40 -13.90
N ASN A 482 -14.79 -26.68 -14.29
CA ASN A 482 -15.39 -27.74 -13.48
C ASN A 482 -14.58 -29.05 -13.54
N ASN A 483 -14.33 -29.64 -12.37
CA ASN A 483 -13.74 -30.97 -12.18
C ASN A 483 -14.81 -32.09 -12.05
N SER A 484 -16.10 -31.77 -12.26
CA SER A 484 -17.22 -32.69 -12.20
C SER A 484 -18.05 -32.67 -13.49
N SER A 485 -18.77 -33.78 -13.72
CA SER A 485 -19.36 -34.28 -14.97
C SER A 485 -20.52 -33.47 -15.60
N GLY A 486 -20.66 -32.18 -15.30
CA GLY A 486 -21.70 -31.33 -15.90
C GLY A 486 -21.33 -30.85 -17.31
N TYR A 487 -22.06 -31.31 -18.33
CA TYR A 487 -21.82 -30.96 -19.73
C TYR A 487 -22.55 -29.67 -20.14
N VAL A 488 -21.81 -28.61 -20.43
CA VAL A 488 -22.32 -27.34 -20.98
C VAL A 488 -21.91 -27.24 -22.45
N SER A 489 -22.86 -26.86 -23.31
CA SER A 489 -22.60 -26.51 -24.70
C SER A 489 -22.65 -24.99 -24.89
N TRP A 490 -21.51 -24.39 -25.20
CA TRP A 490 -21.39 -22.96 -25.51
C TRP A 490 -22.07 -22.53 -26.81
N VAL A 491 -22.32 -23.48 -27.70
CA VAL A 491 -22.89 -23.25 -29.05
C VAL A 491 -24.37 -23.64 -29.14
N SER A 492 -25.07 -23.77 -28.02
CA SER A 492 -26.51 -24.01 -28.06
C SER A 492 -27.22 -22.87 -28.79
N ALA A 493 -28.30 -23.17 -29.49
CA ALA A 493 -29.07 -22.15 -30.22
C ALA A 493 -29.45 -20.97 -29.31
N GLU A 494 -29.92 -21.24 -28.09
CA GLU A 494 -30.32 -20.21 -27.12
C GLU A 494 -29.19 -19.24 -26.71
N ILE A 495 -27.97 -19.77 -26.50
CA ILE A 495 -26.80 -18.93 -26.18
C ILE A 495 -26.44 -18.11 -27.40
N MET A 496 -26.32 -18.75 -28.56
CA MET A 496 -25.83 -18.10 -29.76
C MET A 496 -26.81 -17.06 -30.33
N ASP A 497 -28.12 -17.33 -30.26
CA ASP A 497 -29.18 -16.38 -30.61
C ASP A 497 -29.12 -15.14 -29.72
N SER A 498 -28.74 -15.30 -28.44
CA SER A 498 -28.52 -14.17 -27.53
C SER A 498 -27.26 -13.39 -27.92
N LEU A 499 -26.15 -14.09 -28.18
CA LEU A 499 -24.86 -13.48 -28.53
C LEU A 499 -24.88 -12.73 -29.86
N ALA A 500 -25.63 -13.21 -30.85
CA ALA A 500 -25.73 -12.56 -32.15
C ALA A 500 -26.49 -11.22 -32.15
N GLN A 501 -27.17 -10.90 -31.05
CA GLN A 501 -27.76 -9.58 -30.85
C GLN A 501 -26.71 -8.52 -30.49
N LEU A 502 -25.51 -8.94 -30.08
CA LEU A 502 -24.45 -8.05 -29.65
C LEU A 502 -23.51 -7.65 -30.81
N PRO A 503 -22.92 -6.44 -30.79
CA PRO A 503 -21.96 -5.98 -31.78
C PRO A 503 -20.55 -6.58 -31.56
N LEU A 504 -20.46 -7.89 -31.36
CA LEU A 504 -19.23 -8.58 -30.99
C LEU A 504 -18.14 -8.46 -32.06
N ARG A 505 -16.93 -8.13 -31.58
CA ARG A 505 -15.66 -8.21 -32.30
C ARG A 505 -14.75 -9.28 -31.71
N ARG A 506 -14.85 -9.56 -30.42
CA ARG A 506 -14.05 -10.58 -29.75
C ARG A 506 -14.95 -11.45 -28.88
N LEU A 507 -14.90 -12.76 -29.11
CA LEU A 507 -15.72 -13.74 -28.39
C LEU A 507 -14.86 -14.92 -27.94
N TRP A 508 -14.76 -15.11 -26.64
CA TRP A 508 -14.00 -16.20 -26.02
C TRP A 508 -14.89 -17.03 -25.12
N LEU A 509 -15.16 -18.27 -25.52
CA LEU A 509 -15.95 -19.26 -24.80
C LEU A 509 -15.03 -20.41 -24.40
N VAL A 510 -14.63 -20.45 -23.14
CA VAL A 510 -13.58 -21.32 -22.61
C VAL A 510 -14.15 -22.21 -21.52
N GLY A 511 -13.80 -23.49 -21.47
CA GLY A 511 -14.13 -24.34 -20.33
C GLY A 511 -13.78 -25.81 -20.54
N LYS A 512 -14.11 -26.69 -19.59
CA LYS A 512 -14.12 -28.16 -19.75
C LYS A 512 -15.55 -28.59 -20.08
N GLY A 513 -15.79 -28.97 -21.33
CA GLY A 513 -17.11 -29.35 -21.83
C GLY A 513 -17.17 -30.84 -22.14
N GLY A 514 -18.38 -31.35 -22.25
CA GLY A 514 -18.64 -32.65 -22.87
C GLY A 514 -20.03 -32.67 -23.49
N TYR A 515 -20.51 -33.85 -23.83
CA TYR A 515 -21.61 -34.00 -24.79
C TYR A 515 -22.96 -33.63 -24.17
N TYR A 516 -23.64 -32.63 -24.74
CA TYR A 516 -25.01 -32.23 -24.38
C TYR A 516 -25.94 -32.31 -25.60
N ASP A 517 -26.99 -33.13 -25.54
CA ASP A 517 -27.97 -33.31 -26.63
C ASP A 517 -28.97 -32.15 -26.69
N ALA A 518 -28.55 -31.03 -27.30
CA ALA A 518 -29.42 -29.90 -27.63
C ALA A 518 -29.15 -29.40 -29.06
N PRO A 519 -30.09 -28.67 -29.69
CA PRO A 519 -29.84 -27.99 -30.96
C PRO A 519 -28.65 -27.02 -30.81
N ARG A 520 -27.64 -27.22 -31.65
CA ARG A 520 -26.43 -26.40 -31.68
C ARG A 520 -26.40 -25.60 -32.97
N TRP A 521 -25.83 -24.41 -32.91
CA TRP A 521 -25.41 -23.75 -34.14
C TRP A 521 -24.29 -24.55 -34.79
N ASP A 522 -24.42 -24.74 -36.10
CA ASP A 522 -23.30 -25.17 -36.92
C ASP A 522 -22.36 -24.00 -37.23
N SER A 523 -21.27 -24.29 -37.93
CA SER A 523 -20.26 -23.31 -38.32
C SER A 523 -20.81 -22.25 -39.29
N GLU A 524 -21.82 -22.61 -40.10
CA GLU A 524 -22.43 -21.70 -41.07
C GLU A 524 -23.30 -20.67 -40.36
N GLN A 525 -24.17 -21.12 -39.46
CA GLN A 525 -25.01 -20.26 -38.61
C GLN A 525 -24.13 -19.30 -37.81
N LEU A 526 -23.05 -19.80 -37.22
CA LEU A 526 -22.10 -18.98 -36.47
C LEU A 526 -21.42 -17.92 -37.36
N ALA A 527 -20.91 -18.31 -38.52
CA ALA A 527 -20.22 -17.40 -39.43
C ALA A 527 -21.14 -16.31 -40.00
N LEU A 528 -22.39 -16.67 -40.32
CA LEU A 528 -23.37 -15.76 -40.88
C LEU A 528 -23.95 -14.79 -39.85
N ALA A 529 -24.14 -15.24 -38.61
CA ALA A 529 -24.71 -14.40 -37.55
C ALA A 529 -23.67 -13.48 -36.88
N LEU A 530 -22.38 -13.84 -36.89
CA LEU A 530 -21.31 -13.07 -36.25
C LEU A 530 -20.19 -12.63 -37.24
N PRO A 531 -20.52 -12.03 -38.40
CA PRO A 531 -19.56 -11.77 -39.48
C PRO A 531 -18.52 -10.68 -39.15
N LYS A 532 -18.74 -9.93 -38.07
CA LYS A 532 -17.87 -8.81 -37.64
C LYS A 532 -16.78 -9.24 -36.66
N LEU A 533 -16.74 -10.51 -36.24
CA LEU A 533 -15.73 -11.01 -35.32
C LEU A 533 -14.31 -10.89 -35.91
N GLU A 534 -13.40 -10.46 -35.04
CA GLU A 534 -11.97 -10.31 -35.25
C GLU A 534 -11.17 -11.36 -34.47
N ASP A 535 -11.67 -11.79 -33.30
CA ASP A 535 -11.06 -12.84 -32.48
C ASP A 535 -12.16 -13.80 -31.97
N LEU A 536 -12.04 -15.07 -32.32
CA LEU A 536 -12.95 -16.11 -31.88
C LEU A 536 -12.18 -17.25 -31.20
N ARG A 537 -12.59 -17.59 -29.98
CA ARG A 537 -12.06 -18.74 -29.25
C ARG A 537 -13.22 -19.55 -28.71
N ILE A 538 -13.34 -20.80 -29.13
CA ILE A 538 -14.33 -21.73 -28.59
C ILE A 538 -13.60 -23.01 -28.24
N ARG A 539 -13.51 -23.32 -26.94
CA ARG A 539 -13.01 -24.62 -26.48
C ARG A 539 -14.14 -25.65 -26.47
N ASN A 540 -13.83 -26.88 -26.87
CA ASN A 540 -14.75 -28.04 -26.91
C ASN A 540 -15.89 -27.97 -27.94
N TYR A 541 -15.75 -27.16 -28.99
CA TYR A 541 -16.48 -27.36 -30.23
C TYR A 541 -15.51 -27.98 -31.24
N LEU A 542 -15.90 -29.10 -31.85
CA LEU A 542 -15.08 -29.80 -32.84
C LEU A 542 -15.36 -29.22 -34.22
N PHE A 543 -14.38 -28.50 -34.77
CA PHE A 543 -14.45 -27.97 -36.13
C PHE A 543 -13.85 -28.96 -37.15
N THR A 544 -14.53 -29.10 -38.28
CA THR A 544 -14.03 -29.77 -39.49
C THR A 544 -13.25 -28.78 -40.36
N PHE A 545 -12.50 -29.30 -41.35
CA PHE A 545 -11.80 -28.46 -42.30
C PHE A 545 -12.77 -27.62 -43.17
N ASN A 546 -13.94 -28.18 -43.54
CA ASN A 546 -14.96 -27.44 -44.30
C ASN A 546 -15.53 -26.27 -43.51
N ASP A 547 -15.70 -26.42 -42.20
CA ASP A 547 -16.13 -25.33 -41.32
C ASP A 547 -15.14 -24.15 -41.37
N LEU A 548 -13.84 -24.45 -41.34
CA LEU A 548 -12.79 -23.42 -41.43
C LEU A 548 -12.81 -22.68 -42.76
N VAL A 549 -12.98 -23.41 -43.88
CA VAL A 549 -13.11 -22.81 -45.21
C VAL A 549 -14.33 -21.90 -45.28
N PHE A 550 -15.47 -22.36 -44.74
CA PHE A 550 -16.70 -21.59 -44.71
C PHE A 550 -16.54 -20.32 -43.87
N MET A 551 -15.98 -20.41 -42.67
CA MET A 551 -15.72 -19.26 -41.80
C MET A 551 -14.75 -18.27 -42.42
N ALA A 552 -13.66 -18.74 -43.06
CA ALA A 552 -12.71 -17.88 -43.75
C ALA A 552 -13.36 -17.05 -44.87
N LYS A 553 -14.37 -17.61 -45.55
CA LYS A 553 -15.13 -16.92 -46.61
C LYS A 553 -16.13 -15.89 -46.05
N HIS A 554 -16.78 -16.19 -44.94
CA HIS A 554 -17.93 -15.40 -44.45
C HIS A 554 -17.61 -14.50 -43.24
N MET A 555 -16.42 -14.65 -42.64
CA MET A 555 -15.94 -13.82 -41.53
C MET A 555 -14.67 -13.05 -41.93
N PRO A 556 -14.78 -12.07 -42.86
CA PRO A 556 -13.62 -11.42 -43.48
C PRO A 556 -12.76 -10.58 -42.52
N ARG A 557 -13.25 -10.32 -41.30
CA ARG A 557 -12.51 -9.58 -40.26
C ARG A 557 -11.77 -10.48 -39.29
N LEU A 558 -11.95 -11.79 -39.38
CA LEU A 558 -11.41 -12.75 -38.42
C LEU A 558 -9.87 -12.80 -38.55
N GLN A 559 -9.20 -12.36 -37.49
CA GLN A 559 -7.74 -12.28 -37.40
C GLN A 559 -7.18 -13.37 -36.49
N GLN A 560 -7.91 -13.72 -35.43
CA GLN A 560 -7.52 -14.75 -34.47
C GLN A 560 -8.62 -15.79 -34.35
N LEU A 561 -8.23 -17.06 -34.41
CA LEU A 561 -9.14 -18.19 -34.32
C LEU A 561 -8.50 -19.29 -33.50
N SER A 562 -9.12 -19.69 -32.39
CA SER A 562 -8.66 -20.80 -31.54
C SER A 562 -9.77 -21.80 -31.33
N LEU A 563 -9.56 -23.03 -31.80
CA LEU A 563 -10.59 -24.04 -31.95
C LEU A 563 -10.07 -25.44 -31.60
N SER A 564 -10.95 -26.33 -31.16
CA SER A 564 -10.67 -27.77 -31.10
C SER A 564 -11.05 -28.43 -32.44
N VAL A 565 -10.26 -29.39 -32.92
CA VAL A 565 -10.41 -29.94 -34.29
C VAL A 565 -10.47 -31.46 -34.26
N HIS A 566 -11.27 -32.05 -35.16
CA HIS A 566 -11.37 -33.50 -35.31
C HIS A 566 -10.53 -33.96 -36.52
N LEU A 567 -9.49 -34.76 -36.31
CA LEU A 567 -8.52 -35.09 -37.37
C LEU A 567 -9.05 -36.04 -38.46
N ASN A 568 -10.11 -36.80 -38.19
CA ASN A 568 -10.71 -37.65 -39.22
C ASN A 568 -11.36 -36.71 -40.25
N ASN A 569 -10.76 -36.60 -41.45
CA ASN A 569 -11.08 -35.68 -42.56
C ASN A 569 -10.35 -34.33 -42.59
N TRP A 570 -9.22 -34.20 -41.88
CA TRP A 570 -8.28 -33.09 -42.13
C TRP A 570 -7.39 -33.38 -43.34
N PRO A 571 -7.06 -32.36 -44.17
CA PRO A 571 -6.08 -32.53 -45.23
C PRO A 571 -4.73 -32.96 -44.65
N SER A 572 -4.01 -33.80 -45.39
CA SER A 572 -2.62 -34.14 -45.11
C SER A 572 -1.74 -32.88 -45.07
N ILE A 573 -0.57 -32.98 -44.46
CA ILE A 573 0.41 -31.88 -44.41
C ILE A 573 0.73 -31.37 -45.83
N ASP A 574 0.89 -32.27 -46.79
CA ASP A 574 1.13 -31.93 -48.20
C ASP A 574 -0.07 -31.22 -48.86
N GLU A 575 -1.30 -31.62 -48.55
CA GLU A 575 -2.50 -30.93 -49.03
C GLU A 575 -2.65 -29.55 -48.37
N LEU A 576 -2.32 -29.41 -47.09
CA LEU A 576 -2.30 -28.10 -46.40
C LEU A 576 -1.32 -27.13 -47.06
N HIS A 577 -0.18 -27.61 -47.55
CA HIS A 577 0.80 -26.79 -48.29
C HIS A 577 0.28 -26.26 -49.63
N THR A 578 -0.75 -26.88 -50.20
CA THR A 578 -1.36 -26.43 -51.47
C THR A 578 -2.51 -25.43 -51.30
N LEU A 579 -2.99 -25.24 -50.06
CA LEU A 579 -4.07 -24.30 -49.76
C LEU A 579 -3.56 -22.85 -49.79
N ARG A 580 -4.04 -22.07 -50.76
CA ARG A 580 -3.82 -20.62 -50.78
C ARG A 580 -4.81 -19.93 -49.82
N LEU A 581 -4.31 -19.46 -48.68
CA LEU A 581 -5.08 -18.58 -47.79
C LEU A 581 -4.96 -17.12 -48.27
N SER A 582 -6.03 -16.35 -48.08
CA SER A 582 -6.17 -14.94 -48.49
C SER A 582 -5.00 -14.05 -48.04
N SER A 583 -4.69 -13.00 -48.83
CA SER A 583 -3.58 -12.06 -48.66
C SER A 583 -3.66 -11.11 -47.45
N SER A 584 -4.49 -11.40 -46.44
CA SER A 584 -4.63 -10.56 -45.23
C SER A 584 -3.71 -11.01 -44.10
N LEU A 585 -3.14 -10.06 -43.36
CA LEU A 585 -2.23 -10.22 -42.20
C LEU A 585 -2.84 -10.92 -40.96
N SER A 586 -3.82 -11.81 -41.13
CA SER A 586 -4.47 -12.55 -40.04
C SER A 586 -3.50 -13.56 -39.42
N ARG A 587 -3.35 -13.54 -38.08
CA ARG A 587 -2.53 -14.51 -37.33
C ARG A 587 -3.42 -15.66 -36.85
N LEU A 588 -3.47 -16.74 -37.62
CA LEU A 588 -4.19 -17.94 -37.19
C LEU A 588 -3.40 -18.69 -36.10
N HIS A 589 -4.05 -19.02 -34.99
CA HIS A 589 -3.41 -19.74 -33.88
C HIS A 589 -4.21 -21.01 -33.55
N PHE A 590 -3.83 -22.11 -34.20
CA PHE A 590 -4.46 -23.40 -33.97
C PHE A 590 -4.04 -23.96 -32.59
N ASN A 591 -5.01 -24.19 -31.70
CA ASN A 591 -4.82 -25.04 -30.53
C ASN A 591 -5.32 -26.44 -30.88
N MET A 592 -4.45 -27.27 -31.47
CA MET A 592 -4.82 -28.62 -31.86
C MET A 592 -4.93 -29.53 -30.63
N HIS A 593 -6.14 -29.96 -30.30
CA HIS A 593 -6.37 -31.05 -29.37
C HIS A 593 -6.58 -32.34 -30.15
N ILE A 594 -5.60 -33.26 -30.10
CA ILE A 594 -5.68 -34.57 -30.75
C ILE A 594 -6.50 -35.50 -29.86
N PHE A 595 -7.75 -35.76 -30.24
CA PHE A 595 -8.51 -36.86 -29.66
C PHE A 595 -8.10 -38.15 -30.38
N ARG A 596 -7.20 -38.95 -29.76
CA ARG A 596 -7.09 -40.37 -30.11
C ARG A 596 -8.28 -41.09 -29.49
N ASN A 597 -8.91 -41.97 -30.26
CA ASN A 597 -9.95 -42.86 -29.77
C ASN A 597 -9.50 -43.50 -28.45
N ASP A 598 -10.38 -43.38 -27.46
CA ASP A 598 -10.39 -44.05 -26.16
C ASP A 598 -9.11 -43.92 -25.32
N LEU A 599 -9.21 -43.06 -24.29
CA LEU A 599 -8.35 -42.88 -23.09
C LEU A 599 -7.37 -41.70 -23.11
N TYR A 600 -7.65 -40.78 -22.17
CA TYR A 600 -6.83 -39.70 -21.59
C TYR A 600 -6.24 -38.63 -22.52
N ALA A 601 -6.65 -37.39 -22.26
CA ALA A 601 -6.16 -36.16 -22.88
C ALA A 601 -4.70 -35.88 -22.51
N LEU A 602 -3.83 -35.73 -23.51
CA LEU A 602 -2.55 -35.04 -23.40
C LEU A 602 -2.73 -33.62 -23.95
N GLU A 603 -2.66 -32.60 -23.07
CA GLU A 603 -2.46 -31.22 -23.52
C GLU A 603 -1.06 -31.10 -24.12
N THR A 604 -0.97 -31.09 -25.45
CA THR A 604 0.22 -30.62 -26.16
C THR A 604 -0.14 -29.34 -26.88
N SER A 605 0.24 -28.21 -26.30
CA SER A 605 0.21 -26.92 -26.99
C SER A 605 1.34 -26.91 -28.02
N PHE A 606 1.02 -27.21 -29.28
CA PHE A 606 1.90 -26.81 -30.37
C PHE A 606 1.68 -25.32 -30.62
N GLY A 607 2.49 -24.49 -29.98
CA GLY A 607 2.80 -23.20 -30.57
C GLY A 607 3.54 -23.50 -31.87
N LEU A 608 3.01 -23.07 -33.02
CA LEU A 608 3.83 -22.86 -34.20
C LEU A 608 4.73 -21.64 -33.90
N SER A 609 5.69 -21.80 -32.98
CA SER A 609 6.69 -20.79 -32.66
C SER A 609 8.01 -21.11 -33.35
N ASP A 610 8.47 -20.14 -34.12
CA ASP A 610 9.87 -19.77 -34.38
C ASP A 610 10.80 -20.67 -35.19
N ASN A 611 10.33 -21.79 -35.77
CA ASN A 611 11.09 -22.48 -36.84
C ASN A 611 10.43 -22.45 -38.24
N PHE A 612 9.34 -21.69 -38.42
CA PHE A 612 8.85 -21.25 -39.74
C PHE A 612 9.27 -19.80 -39.98
N SER A 613 10.56 -19.50 -39.81
CA SER A 613 11.18 -18.26 -40.28
C SER A 613 11.48 -18.36 -41.77
N LYS A 614 10.43 -18.35 -42.60
CA LYS A 614 10.53 -17.79 -43.94
C LYS A 614 9.29 -16.96 -44.21
N THR A 615 9.52 -15.66 -44.35
CA THR A 615 8.75 -14.78 -45.23
C THR A 615 8.47 -15.55 -46.52
N ILE A 616 7.24 -16.01 -46.71
CA ILE A 616 6.79 -16.49 -48.02
C ILE A 616 5.92 -15.38 -48.56
N ALA A 617 6.55 -14.57 -49.41
CA ALA A 617 5.85 -13.71 -50.33
C ALA A 617 5.15 -14.61 -51.37
N ALA A 618 3.83 -14.66 -51.31
CA ALA A 618 2.88 -14.64 -52.43
C ALA A 618 1.46 -14.81 -51.89
#